data_AF-A0A165ZGQ9-F1
#
_entry.id   AF-A0A165ZGQ9-F1
#
_cell.length_a   1.000
_cell.length_b   1.000
_cell.length_c   1.000
_cell.angle_alpha   90.00
_cell.angle_beta   90.00
_cell.angle_gamma   90.00
#
_symmetry.space_group_name_H-M   'P 1'
#
loop_
_entity.id
_entity.type
_entity.pdbx_description
1 polymer ?
#
loop_
_entity_poly.entity_id
_entity_poly.type
_entity_poly.pdbx_seq_one_letter_code
_entity_poly.pdbx_strand_id
1 'polypeptide(L)'
;MSLAVLAARRGAALALSRRAAGASPSLGRRFAHDEHHHDDHGHGHGPVDTNVYPPEQGFRAPIWRNVLILSVLGIAIAKYLPDDWRENNFFLRAWRHHGYVDPEVWKERNVKHLEQSVQMAKDKLLLEHAERPHKRIWGYQGHAHSGSPNMVGVGTDVRFDTSPPR
;
A
#
# COMPACT_ATOMS: atom_id res chain seq x y z
N MET A 1 -44.28 -63.58 31.40
CA MET A 1 -43.72 -62.51 32.24
C MET A 1 -43.95 -61.18 31.53
N SER A 2 -44.24 -60.14 32.32
CA SER A 2 -45.14 -59.02 32.00
C SER A 2 -44.80 -58.06 30.86
N LEU A 3 -45.88 -57.43 30.39
CA LEU A 3 -46.01 -56.36 29.41
C LEU A 3 -45.26 -55.07 29.77
N ALA A 4 -44.79 -54.41 28.71
CA ALA A 4 -44.52 -52.98 28.52
C ALA A 4 -44.85 -52.03 29.69
N VAL A 5 -43.83 -51.31 30.18
CA VAL A 5 -44.01 -50.07 30.93
C VAL A 5 -43.81 -48.86 30.02
N LEU A 6 -44.97 -48.27 29.77
CA LEU A 6 -45.36 -46.98 29.23
C LEU A 6 -44.44 -45.78 29.57
N ALA A 7 -44.14 -45.03 28.51
CA ALA A 7 -44.29 -43.58 28.35
C ALA A 7 -43.56 -42.55 29.23
N ALA A 8 -42.88 -41.68 28.48
CA ALA A 8 -43.10 -40.24 28.41
C ALA A 8 -42.97 -39.41 29.70
N ARG A 9 -41.86 -38.66 29.76
CA ARG A 9 -41.86 -37.35 30.42
C ARG A 9 -41.83 -36.24 29.37
N ARG A 10 -43.02 -35.67 29.16
CA ARG A 10 -43.23 -34.35 28.54
C ARG A 10 -42.90 -33.25 29.55
N GLY A 11 -42.31 -32.16 29.05
CA GLY A 11 -42.63 -30.81 29.53
C GLY A 11 -41.62 -30.14 30.46
N ALA A 12 -40.92 -29.13 29.93
CA ALA A 12 -40.94 -27.77 30.47
C ALA A 12 -40.25 -26.84 29.46
N ALA A 13 -41.05 -26.26 28.58
CA ALA A 13 -40.67 -25.07 27.83
C ALA A 13 -40.82 -23.84 28.74
N LEU A 14 -40.07 -22.79 28.37
CA LEU A 14 -40.31 -21.38 28.69
C LEU A 14 -40.02 -20.94 30.13
N ALA A 15 -38.90 -20.24 30.30
CA ALA A 15 -38.90 -18.78 30.47
C ALA A 15 -37.68 -18.32 31.27
N LEU A 16 -36.82 -17.48 30.66
CA LEU A 16 -36.55 -16.12 31.15
C LEU A 16 -35.62 -15.41 30.16
N SER A 17 -36.20 -14.76 29.16
CA SER A 17 -35.54 -13.66 28.46
C SER A 17 -35.50 -12.46 29.41
N ARG A 18 -34.41 -12.29 30.17
CA ARG A 18 -34.12 -10.98 30.76
C ARG A 18 -33.39 -10.14 29.72
N ARG A 19 -34.19 -9.39 28.96
CA ARG A 19 -33.76 -8.25 28.15
C ARG A 19 -33.24 -7.19 29.11
N ALA A 20 -31.93 -7.14 29.32
CA ALA A 20 -31.31 -6.02 30.01
C ALA A 20 -31.43 -4.78 29.11
N ALA A 21 -31.98 -3.72 29.69
CA ALA A 21 -32.27 -2.45 29.08
C ALA A 21 -31.00 -1.81 28.49
N GLY A 22 -31.20 -1.08 27.39
CA GLY A 22 -30.15 -0.34 26.70
C GLY A 22 -29.45 0.67 27.59
N ALA A 23 -28.12 0.69 27.48
CA ALA A 23 -27.30 1.82 27.84
C ALA A 23 -26.57 2.25 26.55
N SER A 24 -27.09 3.27 25.88
CA SER A 24 -26.31 4.02 24.90
C SER A 24 -25.42 5.00 25.67
N PRO A 25 -24.08 4.93 25.57
CA PRO A 25 -23.26 6.05 26.01
C PRO A 25 -23.37 7.16 24.97
N SER A 26 -24.27 8.11 25.22
CA SER A 26 -24.25 9.43 24.61
C SER A 26 -23.16 10.29 25.27
N LEU A 27 -22.48 11.08 24.42
CA LEU A 27 -21.72 12.31 24.71
C LEU A 27 -20.30 12.20 25.27
N GLY A 28 -19.37 12.68 24.43
CA GLY A 28 -18.01 13.06 24.79
C GLY A 28 -17.31 13.83 23.67
N ARG A 29 -18.00 14.76 23.00
CA ARG A 29 -17.38 15.70 22.05
C ARG A 29 -16.62 16.75 22.89
N ARG A 30 -15.34 16.50 23.15
CA ARG A 30 -14.42 17.53 23.64
C ARG A 30 -13.59 17.97 22.45
N PHE A 31 -13.95 19.12 21.88
CA PHE A 31 -13.08 19.90 21.04
C PHE A 31 -11.98 20.47 21.93
N ALA A 32 -10.73 20.11 21.66
CA ALA A 32 -9.58 20.93 22.00
C ALA A 32 -8.92 21.24 20.66
N HIS A 33 -9.12 22.47 20.20
CA HIS A 33 -8.35 23.07 19.13
C HIS A 33 -7.04 23.53 19.76
N ASP A 34 -5.90 23.06 19.23
CA ASP A 34 -4.62 23.74 19.41
C ASP A 34 -4.24 24.35 18.07
N GLU A 35 -4.29 25.68 18.03
CA GLU A 35 -3.83 26.54 16.95
C GLU A 35 -2.30 26.48 16.90
N HIS A 36 -1.77 25.82 15.87
CA HIS A 36 -0.41 26.07 15.41
C HIS A 36 -0.46 26.46 13.94
N HIS A 37 -0.50 27.78 13.72
CA HIS A 37 -0.20 28.43 12.45
C HIS A 37 1.22 28.07 12.04
N HIS A 38 1.37 27.32 10.96
CA HIS A 38 2.60 27.32 10.18
C HIS A 38 2.37 28.21 8.97
N ASP A 39 3.22 29.24 8.89
CA ASP A 39 3.24 30.25 7.85
C ASP A 39 3.28 29.64 6.44
N ASP A 40 2.39 30.16 5.60
CA ASP A 40 2.25 29.87 4.18
C ASP A 40 3.51 30.24 3.38
N HIS A 41 4.21 29.24 2.85
CA HIS A 41 5.07 29.41 1.68
C HIS A 41 4.28 29.05 0.42
N GLY A 42 3.50 30.02 -0.07
CA GLY A 42 2.69 29.91 -1.27
C GLY A 42 3.51 29.91 -2.56
N HIS A 43 3.71 28.74 -3.15
CA HIS A 43 4.05 28.58 -4.57
C HIS A 43 3.15 27.51 -5.21
N GLY A 44 2.14 27.98 -5.96
CA GLY A 44 1.34 27.13 -6.83
C GLY A 44 -0.12 27.56 -6.90
N HIS A 45 -0.44 28.44 -7.85
CA HIS A 45 -1.83 28.66 -8.27
C HIS A 45 -2.34 27.41 -9.00
N GLY A 46 -2.84 26.44 -8.24
CA GLY A 46 -3.79 25.43 -8.69
C GLY A 46 -5.19 25.75 -8.13
N PRO A 47 -6.27 25.32 -8.79
CA PRO A 47 -7.62 25.53 -8.26
C PRO A 47 -7.70 24.92 -6.85
N VAL A 48 -8.20 25.73 -5.91
CA VAL A 48 -8.43 25.35 -4.51
C VAL A 48 -9.33 24.11 -4.52
N ASP A 49 -8.77 22.97 -4.14
CA ASP A 49 -9.43 21.68 -4.17
C ASP A 49 -10.42 21.63 -2.98
N THR A 50 -11.68 22.01 -3.22
CA THR A 50 -12.79 21.94 -2.26
C THR A 50 -13.30 20.50 -2.09
N ASN A 51 -12.41 19.52 -2.11
CA ASN A 51 -12.74 18.12 -1.95
C ASN A 51 -13.02 17.84 -0.47
N VAL A 52 -14.28 18.05 -0.07
CA VAL A 52 -14.83 17.42 1.13
C VAL A 52 -14.78 15.92 0.88
N TYR A 53 -13.76 15.25 1.42
CA TYR A 53 -13.66 13.80 1.31
C TYR A 53 -14.92 13.18 1.91
N PRO A 54 -15.63 12.32 1.17
CA PRO A 54 -16.72 11.54 1.75
C PRO A 54 -16.13 10.77 2.95
N PRO A 55 -16.89 10.62 4.06
CA PRO A 55 -16.39 9.96 5.26
C PRO A 55 -15.84 8.61 4.84
N GLU A 56 -14.53 8.43 5.02
CA GLU A 56 -13.85 7.26 4.50
C GLU A 56 -14.58 6.02 5.01
N GLN A 57 -14.94 5.13 4.09
CA GLN A 57 -15.53 3.84 4.41
C GLN A 57 -14.44 2.99 5.07
N GLY A 58 -14.18 3.25 6.36
CA GLY A 58 -13.17 2.55 7.13
C GLY A 58 -13.53 1.08 7.34
N PHE A 59 -12.80 0.42 8.23
CA PHE A 59 -12.95 -1.01 8.56
C PHE A 59 -14.34 -1.45 9.07
N ARG A 60 -15.30 -0.52 9.22
CA ARG A 60 -16.71 -0.79 9.56
C ARG A 60 -17.64 -0.86 8.35
N ALA A 61 -17.13 -0.71 7.12
CA ALA A 61 -17.92 -0.88 5.92
C ALA A 61 -18.49 -2.32 5.82
N PRO A 62 -19.68 -2.51 5.21
CA PRO A 62 -20.28 -3.84 5.05
C PRO A 62 -19.40 -4.85 4.32
N ILE A 63 -18.49 -4.37 3.45
CA ILE A 63 -17.53 -5.23 2.75
C ILE A 63 -16.60 -5.96 3.72
N TRP A 64 -16.11 -5.28 4.77
CA TRP A 64 -15.23 -5.89 5.77
C TRP A 64 -15.97 -6.88 6.66
N ARG A 65 -17.25 -6.64 6.96
CA ARG A 65 -18.09 -7.61 7.65
C ARG A 65 -18.24 -8.90 6.82
N ASN A 66 -18.51 -8.77 5.53
CA ASN A 66 -18.67 -9.92 4.65
C ASN A 66 -17.33 -10.66 4.47
N VAL A 67 -16.21 -9.94 4.33
CA VAL A 67 -14.86 -10.55 4.27
C VAL A 67 -14.53 -11.32 5.55
N LEU A 68 -14.87 -10.78 6.72
CA LEU A 68 -14.65 -11.46 8.00
C LEU A 68 -15.53 -12.71 8.15
N ILE A 69 -16.81 -12.63 7.76
CA ILE A 69 -17.70 -13.80 7.77
C ILE A 69 -17.19 -14.87 6.81
N LEU A 70 -16.80 -14.49 5.59
CA LEU A 70 -16.27 -15.42 4.59
C LEU A 70 -14.93 -16.03 5.01
N SER A 71 -14.06 -15.28 5.69
CA SER A 71 -12.79 -15.83 6.17
C SER A 71 -13.00 -16.85 7.28
N VAL A 72 -13.88 -16.55 8.25
CA VAL A 72 -14.24 -17.49 9.33
C VAL A 72 -14.92 -18.73 8.76
N LEU A 73 -15.85 -18.54 7.81
CA LEU A 73 -16.53 -19.63 7.14
C LEU A 73 -15.54 -20.49 6.34
N GLY A 74 -14.60 -19.88 5.62
CA GLY A 74 -13.56 -20.58 4.89
C GLY A 74 -12.66 -21.44 5.80
N ILE A 75 -12.31 -20.93 6.98
CA ILE A 75 -11.54 -21.69 7.99
C ILE A 75 -12.38 -22.85 8.56
N ALA A 76 -13.66 -22.62 8.83
CA ALA A 76 -14.56 -23.69 9.30
C ALA A 76 -14.70 -24.79 8.24
N ILE A 77 -14.92 -24.41 6.97
CA ILE A 77 -14.94 -25.34 5.83
C ILE A 77 -13.62 -26.11 5.76
N ALA A 78 -12.47 -25.42 5.85
CA ALA A 78 -11.18 -26.10 5.84
C ALA A 78 -11.02 -27.08 7.01
N LYS A 79 -11.48 -26.77 8.22
CA LYS A 79 -11.31 -27.67 9.37
C LYS A 79 -12.29 -28.86 9.38
N TYR A 80 -13.49 -28.68 8.85
CA TYR A 80 -14.59 -29.65 9.00
C TYR A 80 -14.95 -30.38 7.69
N LEU A 81 -14.26 -30.11 6.58
CA LEU A 81 -14.45 -30.90 5.37
C LEU A 81 -13.81 -32.29 5.51
N PRO A 82 -14.51 -33.36 5.08
CA PRO A 82 -13.93 -34.70 5.00
C PRO A 82 -12.68 -34.72 4.11
N ASP A 83 -11.64 -35.44 4.54
CA ASP A 83 -10.35 -35.50 3.83
C ASP A 83 -10.48 -36.09 2.42
N ASP A 84 -11.47 -36.96 2.23
CA ASP A 84 -11.91 -37.53 0.95
C ASP A 84 -12.34 -36.48 -0.08
N TRP A 85 -12.86 -35.33 0.33
CA TRP A 85 -13.13 -34.21 -0.59
C TRP A 85 -11.87 -33.38 -0.88
N ARG A 86 -10.95 -33.25 0.08
CA ARG A 86 -9.71 -32.48 -0.05
C ARG A 86 -8.70 -33.12 -0.99
N GLU A 87 -8.64 -34.45 -1.01
CA GLU A 87 -7.65 -35.22 -1.78
C GLU A 87 -8.11 -35.48 -3.22
N ASN A 88 -9.41 -35.70 -3.42
CA ASN A 88 -9.98 -36.03 -4.73
C ASN A 88 -10.34 -34.80 -5.58
N ASN A 89 -10.32 -33.59 -5.01
CA ASN A 89 -10.63 -32.38 -5.77
C ASN A 89 -9.44 -31.92 -6.62
N PHE A 90 -9.59 -32.03 -7.94
CA PHE A 90 -8.58 -31.66 -8.93
C PHE A 90 -8.04 -30.23 -8.72
N PHE A 91 -8.89 -29.26 -8.41
CA PHE A 91 -8.49 -27.86 -8.25
C PHE A 91 -7.60 -27.64 -7.03
N LEU A 92 -7.91 -28.26 -5.90
CA LEU A 92 -7.10 -28.13 -4.68
C LEU A 92 -5.75 -28.81 -4.84
N ARG A 93 -5.71 -29.93 -5.56
CA ARG A 93 -4.46 -30.63 -5.87
C ARG A 93 -3.59 -29.82 -6.82
N ALA A 94 -4.16 -29.31 -7.91
CA ALA A 94 -3.46 -28.42 -8.85
C ALA A 94 -2.95 -27.15 -8.15
N TRP A 95 -3.79 -26.51 -7.33
CA TRP A 95 -3.40 -25.37 -6.52
C TRP A 95 -2.22 -25.70 -5.59
N ARG A 96 -2.23 -26.86 -4.93
CA ARG A 96 -1.14 -27.26 -4.04
C ARG A 96 0.16 -27.54 -4.79
N HIS A 97 0.09 -28.20 -5.94
CA HIS A 97 1.27 -28.47 -6.77
C HIS A 97 1.86 -27.22 -7.43
N HIS A 98 1.03 -26.24 -7.78
CA HIS A 98 1.50 -25.03 -8.46
C HIS A 98 1.74 -23.83 -7.53
N GLY A 99 1.01 -23.74 -6.42
CA GLY A 99 1.00 -22.57 -5.54
C GLY A 99 1.74 -22.77 -4.22
N TYR A 100 2.06 -24.00 -3.83
CA TYR A 100 2.79 -24.28 -2.59
C TYR A 100 4.28 -24.48 -2.90
N VAL A 101 5.09 -23.50 -2.54
CA VAL A 101 6.54 -23.65 -2.50
C VAL A 101 6.90 -24.22 -1.12
N ASP A 102 7.78 -25.21 -1.09
CA ASP A 102 8.18 -25.87 0.15
C ASP A 102 8.69 -24.86 1.20
N PRO A 103 8.37 -25.07 2.48
CA PRO A 103 8.75 -24.14 3.56
C PRO A 103 10.27 -24.00 3.69
N GLU A 104 11.04 -25.01 3.30
CA GLU A 104 12.50 -24.99 3.26
C GLU A 104 13.01 -24.02 2.19
N VAL A 105 12.46 -24.10 0.97
CA VAL A 105 12.79 -23.17 -0.12
C VAL A 105 12.45 -21.72 0.25
N TRP A 106 11.35 -21.49 0.97
CA TRP A 106 11.04 -20.16 1.50
C TRP A 106 12.05 -19.66 2.52
N LYS A 107 12.52 -20.53 3.42
CA LYS A 107 13.58 -20.17 4.38
C LYS A 107 14.87 -19.81 3.63
N GLU A 108 15.28 -20.62 2.67
CA GLU A 108 16.48 -20.36 1.86
C GLU A 108 16.38 -19.01 1.11
N ARG A 109 15.23 -18.73 0.49
CA ARG A 109 14.98 -17.43 -0.17
C ARG A 109 15.07 -16.27 0.82
N ASN A 110 14.48 -16.41 2.01
CA ASN A 110 14.53 -15.36 3.03
C ASN A 110 15.96 -15.11 3.51
N VAL A 111 16.75 -16.17 3.72
CA VAL A 111 18.18 -16.05 4.06
C VAL A 111 18.94 -15.34 2.94
N LYS A 112 18.72 -15.72 1.68
CA LYS A 112 19.36 -15.05 0.54
C LYS A 112 19.00 -13.57 0.44
N HIS A 113 17.76 -13.19 0.72
CA HIS A 113 17.35 -11.78 0.76
C HIS A 113 17.97 -11.01 1.93
N LEU A 114 18.14 -11.66 3.09
CA LEU A 114 18.87 -11.10 4.22
C LEU A 114 20.33 -10.81 3.82
N GLU A 115 20.98 -11.77 3.18
CA GLU A 115 22.36 -11.64 2.69
C GLU A 115 22.49 -10.49 1.67
N GLN A 116 21.56 -10.40 0.72
CA GLN A 116 21.54 -9.30 -0.26
C GLN A 116 21.38 -7.93 0.42
N SER A 117 20.53 -7.84 1.44
CA SER A 117 20.34 -6.60 2.20
C SER A 117 21.61 -6.20 2.96
N VAL A 118 22.30 -7.17 3.55
CA VAL A 118 23.60 -6.95 4.20
C VAL A 118 24.64 -6.52 3.18
N GLN A 119 24.69 -7.13 2.00
CA GLN A 119 25.62 -6.74 0.94
C GLN A 119 25.37 -5.30 0.48
N MET A 120 24.11 -4.94 0.23
CA MET A 120 23.74 -3.56 -0.13
C MET A 120 24.15 -2.54 0.95
N ALA A 121 24.02 -2.89 2.23
CA ALA A 121 24.47 -2.03 3.33
C ALA A 121 26.00 -1.87 3.34
N LYS A 122 26.75 -2.95 3.10
CA LYS A 122 28.22 -2.91 2.98
C LYS A 122 28.66 -2.06 1.79
N ASP A 123 28.03 -2.25 0.63
CA ASP A 123 28.34 -1.49 -0.57
C ASP A 123 28.06 0.01 -0.35
N LYS A 124 26.99 0.35 0.38
CA LYS A 124 26.71 1.73 0.78
C LYS A 124 27.82 2.32 1.67
N LEU A 125 28.30 1.56 2.66
CA LEU A 125 29.42 2.00 3.51
C LEU A 125 30.71 2.21 2.71
N LEU A 126 30.99 1.33 1.74
CA LEU A 126 32.14 1.48 0.84
C LEU A 126 32.06 2.77 0.03
N LEU A 127 30.87 3.11 -0.47
CA LEU A 127 30.65 4.34 -1.24
C LEU A 127 30.66 5.60 -0.37
N GLU A 128 30.23 5.51 0.88
CA GLU A 128 30.25 6.63 1.82
C GLU A 128 31.69 7.07 2.15
N HIS A 129 32.60 6.11 2.30
CA HIS A 129 34.02 6.39 2.53
C HIS A 129 34.84 6.63 1.27
N ALA A 130 34.26 6.41 0.08
CA ALA A 130 34.95 6.66 -1.18
C ALA A 130 34.98 8.16 -1.50
N GLU A 131 36.17 8.71 -1.70
CA GLU A 131 36.31 10.07 -2.21
C GLU A 131 35.81 10.12 -3.67
N ARG A 132 35.02 11.15 -4.01
CA ARG A 132 34.64 11.38 -5.41
C ARG A 132 35.92 11.60 -6.22
N PRO A 133 36.12 10.90 -7.34
CA PRO A 133 37.32 11.11 -8.14
C PRO A 133 37.41 12.58 -8.55
N HIS A 134 38.60 13.17 -8.43
CA HIS A 134 38.84 14.54 -8.81
C HIS A 134 38.57 14.73 -10.31
N LYS A 135 37.39 15.27 -10.64
CA LYS A 135 36.99 15.51 -12.02
C LYS A 135 37.63 16.79 -12.53
N ARG A 136 38.77 16.67 -13.20
CA ARG A 136 39.34 17.78 -13.96
C ARG A 136 38.57 17.92 -15.28
N ILE A 137 37.61 18.85 -15.30
CA ILE A 137 36.94 19.24 -16.55
C ILE A 137 37.92 20.10 -17.33
N TRP A 138 38.52 19.52 -18.37
CA TRP A 138 39.29 20.28 -19.34
C TRP A 138 38.31 21.06 -20.23
N GLY A 139 37.96 22.27 -19.81
CA GLY A 139 37.24 23.20 -20.65
C GLY A 139 38.16 23.66 -21.78
N TYR A 140 37.76 23.43 -23.03
CA TYR A 140 38.41 24.04 -24.18
C TYR A 140 38.18 25.56 -24.12
N GLN A 141 39.22 26.35 -23.87
CA GLN A 141 39.11 27.81 -23.70
C GLN A 141 38.71 28.56 -25.00
N GLY A 142 38.77 27.90 -26.16
CA GLY A 142 38.58 28.57 -27.46
C GLY A 142 37.13 28.77 -27.93
N HIS A 143 36.10 28.47 -27.14
CA HIS A 143 34.69 28.63 -27.54
C HIS A 143 33.87 29.55 -26.61
N ALA A 144 34.50 30.55 -25.99
CA ALA A 144 33.75 31.55 -25.22
C ALA A 144 32.91 32.51 -26.10
N HIS A 145 33.17 32.57 -27.41
CA HIS A 145 32.51 33.54 -28.30
C HIS A 145 32.04 33.02 -29.68
N SER A 146 32.26 31.76 -30.05
CA SER A 146 31.60 31.23 -31.25
C SER A 146 30.20 30.76 -30.89
N GLY A 147 29.25 31.69 -30.89
CA GLY A 147 27.86 31.32 -31.10
C GLY A 147 27.78 30.47 -32.36
N SER A 148 27.05 29.36 -32.31
CA SER A 148 26.77 28.57 -33.51
C SER A 148 26.28 29.52 -34.61
N PRO A 149 26.78 29.43 -35.86
CA PRO A 149 26.29 30.24 -36.97
C PRO A 149 24.77 30.16 -37.18
N ASN A 150 24.14 29.11 -36.63
CA ASN A 150 22.71 28.85 -36.73
C ASN A 150 21.91 29.29 -35.50
N MET A 151 22.54 29.94 -34.51
CA MET A 151 21.88 30.43 -33.28
C MET A 151 21.80 31.96 -33.21
N VAL A 152 21.74 32.61 -34.38
CA VAL A 152 21.48 34.04 -34.53
C VAL A 152 20.03 34.20 -34.96
N GLY A 153 19.27 35.04 -34.23
CA GLY A 153 17.87 35.29 -34.56
C GLY A 153 17.73 35.89 -35.95
N VAL A 154 16.73 35.43 -36.73
CA VAL A 154 16.47 35.98 -38.06
C VAL A 154 16.20 37.48 -37.94
N GLY A 155 17.07 38.31 -38.52
CA GLY A 155 16.98 39.78 -38.49
C GLY A 155 17.89 40.51 -37.50
N THR A 156 18.74 39.83 -36.72
CA THR A 156 19.66 40.51 -35.80
C THR A 156 20.98 40.96 -36.44
N ASP A 157 21.37 40.38 -37.59
CA ASP A 157 22.55 40.81 -38.37
C ASP A 157 22.12 41.67 -39.57
N VAL A 158 21.71 42.92 -39.30
CA VAL A 158 21.58 43.95 -40.35
C VAL A 158 22.77 44.88 -40.24
N ARG A 159 23.77 44.70 -41.10
CA ARG A 159 24.89 45.64 -41.25
C ARG A 159 24.44 46.81 -42.11
N PHE A 160 24.17 47.96 -41.50
CA PHE A 160 23.98 49.21 -42.23
C PHE A 160 25.33 49.67 -42.77
N ASP A 161 25.56 49.50 -44.07
CA ASP A 161 26.66 50.16 -44.76
C ASP A 161 26.33 51.66 -44.82
N THR A 162 27.09 52.47 -44.09
CA THR A 162 27.01 53.93 -44.11
C THR A 162 28.18 54.53 -44.89
N SER A 163 28.73 53.79 -45.86
CA SER A 163 29.72 54.35 -46.78
C SER A 163 29.02 55.30 -47.75
N PRO A 164 29.35 56.59 -47.75
CA PRO A 164 28.74 57.53 -48.69
C PRO A 164 29.17 57.20 -50.13
N PRO A 165 28.26 57.33 -51.11
CA PRO A 165 28.62 57.15 -52.51
C PRO A 165 29.67 58.21 -52.90
N ARG A 166 30.74 57.76 -53.56
CA ARG A 166 31.74 58.64 -54.18
C ARG A 166 31.20 59.28 -55.45
#